data_AF-U3U4N8-F1
#
_entry.id   AF-U3U4N8-F1
#
_cell.length_a   1.000
_cell.length_b   1.000
_cell.length_c   1.000
_cell.angle_alpha   90.00
_cell.angle_beta   90.00
_cell.angle_gamma   90.00
#
_symmetry.space_group_name_H-M   'P 1'
#
loop_
_entity.id
_entity.type
_entity.pdbx_description
1 polymer ?
#
loop_
_entity_poly.entity_id
_entity_poly.type
_entity_poly.pdbx_seq_one_letter_code
_entity_poly.pdbx_strand_id
1 'polypeptide(L)'
;MQAKPDELIISEDALPDIDDDEDKDEERDVLGEMEIAARLMITGGEAAEESRLTRADRGMIREAIMIAARTAFGESRQMLPEDLMFALQNIARDNSQGENGMEKRTAARRSRAEEMSEALRMFTEGFEGELFNRPGTPWPEADGHDR
;
A
#
# COMPACT_ATOMS: atom_id res chain seq x y z
N MET A 1 8.46 14.52 -1.81
CA MET A 1 8.20 14.62 -0.36
C MET A 1 8.06 13.21 0.15
N GLN A 2 8.97 12.75 1.01
CA GLN A 2 8.94 11.39 1.56
C GLN A 2 8.26 11.48 2.93
N ALA A 3 6.97 11.14 2.99
CA ALA A 3 6.24 11.11 4.25
C ALA A 3 6.88 10.06 5.16
N LYS A 4 7.06 10.39 6.45
CA LYS A 4 7.62 9.41 7.39
C LYS A 4 6.56 8.34 7.67
N PRO A 5 6.94 7.07 7.88
CA PRO A 5 5.98 6.00 8.17
C PRO A 5 5.08 6.28 9.37
N ASP A 6 5.54 7.10 10.32
CA ASP A 6 4.81 7.47 11.53
C ASP A 6 3.73 8.55 11.30
N GLU A 7 3.73 9.20 10.12
CA GLU A 7 2.71 10.19 9.69
C GLU A 7 1.55 9.52 8.91
N LEU A 8 1.57 8.18 8.74
CA LEU A 8 0.52 7.44 8.05
C LEU A 8 -0.66 7.17 9.01
N ILE A 9 -1.82 7.78 8.74
CA ILE A 9 -3.04 7.64 9.54
C ILE A 9 -3.61 6.21 9.37
N ILE A 10 -3.67 5.44 10.45
CA ILE A 10 -3.99 3.99 10.41
C ILE A 10 -5.50 3.70 10.62
N SER A 11 -6.27 4.67 11.15
CA SER A 11 -7.65 4.50 11.58
C SER A 11 -8.70 4.91 10.53
N GLU A 12 -9.60 3.98 10.20
CA GLU A 12 -10.76 4.18 9.29
C GLU A 12 -11.72 5.28 9.82
N ASP A 13 -11.85 5.45 11.13
CA ASP A 13 -12.69 6.49 11.75
C ASP A 13 -12.06 7.90 11.77
N ALA A 14 -10.81 8.04 11.29
CA ALA A 14 -10.14 9.34 11.17
C ALA A 14 -10.19 9.92 9.75
N LEU A 15 -10.91 9.26 8.83
CA LEU A 15 -11.22 9.83 7.53
C LEU A 15 -12.21 10.98 7.74
N PRO A 16 -11.88 12.23 7.34
CA PRO A 16 -12.82 13.33 7.43
C PRO A 16 -14.02 13.11 6.50
N ASP A 17 -15.23 13.46 6.97
CA ASP A 17 -16.40 13.59 6.11
C ASP A 17 -16.11 14.68 5.06
N ILE A 18 -16.42 14.39 3.79
CA ILE A 18 -15.97 15.12 2.60
C ILE A 18 -16.69 16.49 2.44
N ASP A 19 -17.11 17.14 3.53
CA ASP A 19 -18.02 18.30 3.45
C ASP A 19 -17.78 19.40 4.51
N ASP A 20 -16.54 19.61 4.96
CA ASP A 20 -16.19 20.85 5.68
C ASP A 20 -14.85 21.41 5.17
N ASP A 21 -14.97 22.47 4.38
CA ASP A 21 -13.89 23.30 3.84
C ASP A 21 -13.13 24.10 4.93
N GLU A 22 -11.90 24.48 4.56
CA GLU A 22 -11.06 25.59 5.07
C GLU A 22 -10.03 25.29 6.19
N ASP A 23 -8.76 25.25 5.75
CA ASP A 23 -7.55 25.69 6.47
C ASP A 23 -7.12 24.92 7.73
N LYS A 24 -7.03 23.60 7.59
CA LYS A 24 -5.93 22.86 8.22
C LYS A 24 -5.09 22.32 7.10
N ASP A 25 -3.76 22.29 7.28
CA ASP A 25 -2.90 21.44 6.47
C ASP A 25 -3.52 20.04 6.48
N GLU A 26 -4.33 19.70 5.47
CA GLU A 26 -4.89 18.37 5.28
C GLU A 26 -3.67 17.49 5.15
N GLU A 27 -3.34 16.83 6.26
CA GLU A 27 -2.33 15.79 6.30
C GLU A 27 -2.79 14.78 5.26
N ARG A 28 -2.19 14.87 4.05
CA ARG A 28 -2.59 14.08 2.90
C ARG A 28 -2.73 12.65 3.39
N ASP A 29 -3.86 12.01 3.12
CA ASP A 29 -4.06 10.61 3.47
C ASP A 29 -3.21 9.73 2.54
N VAL A 30 -1.89 9.79 2.74
CA VAL A 30 -0.90 9.09 1.93
C VAL A 30 -1.11 7.58 2.07
N LEU A 31 -1.53 7.10 3.25
CA LEU A 31 -1.83 5.69 3.44
C LEU A 31 -3.07 5.26 2.65
N GLY A 32 -4.14 6.06 2.69
CA GLY A 32 -5.35 5.83 1.92
C GLY A 32 -5.11 5.85 0.41
N GLU A 33 -4.32 6.82 -0.07
CA GLU A 33 -3.91 6.89 -1.48
C GLU A 33 -3.12 5.64 -1.90
N MET A 34 -2.16 5.22 -1.08
CA MET A 34 -1.40 3.99 -1.32
C MET A 34 -2.28 2.74 -1.28
N GLU A 35 -3.27 2.68 -0.39
CA GLU A 35 -4.23 1.58 -0.32
C GLU A 35 -5.11 1.51 -1.57
N ILE A 36 -5.59 2.65 -2.07
CA ILE A 36 -6.38 2.72 -3.31
C ILE A 36 -5.52 2.23 -4.48
N ALA A 37 -4.29 2.71 -4.62
CA ALA A 37 -3.37 2.28 -5.67
C ALA A 37 -3.05 0.77 -5.58
N ALA A 38 -2.78 0.27 -4.38
CA ALA A 38 -2.53 -1.15 -4.12
C ALA A 38 -3.72 -2.03 -4.52
N ARG A 39 -4.94 -1.63 -4.14
CA ARG A 39 -6.16 -2.36 -4.50
C ARG A 39 -6.39 -2.38 -6.00
N LEU A 40 -6.16 -1.27 -6.70
CA LEU A 40 -6.23 -1.22 -8.16
C LEU A 40 -5.24 -2.21 -8.81
N MET A 41 -4.00 -2.26 -8.32
CA MET A 41 -3.00 -3.20 -8.85
C MET A 41 -3.35 -4.67 -8.52
N ILE A 42 -3.78 -4.96 -7.30
CA ILE A 42 -4.13 -6.32 -6.86
C ILE A 42 -5.37 -6.85 -7.60
N THR A 43 -6.35 -6.00 -7.85
CA THR A 43 -7.63 -6.40 -8.46
C THR A 43 -7.67 -6.19 -9.98
N GLY A 44 -6.64 -5.57 -10.56
CA GLY A 44 -6.67 -5.11 -11.95
C GLY A 44 -7.71 -4.00 -12.23
N GLY A 45 -8.28 -3.40 -11.18
CA GLY A 45 -9.40 -2.47 -11.29
C GLY A 45 -10.75 -3.13 -11.61
N GLU A 46 -10.84 -4.47 -11.52
CA GLU A 46 -12.08 -5.19 -11.77
C GLU A 46 -13.01 -5.13 -10.57
N ALA A 47 -14.21 -4.58 -10.77
CA ALA A 47 -15.21 -4.44 -9.71
C ALA A 47 -15.60 -5.77 -9.04
N ALA A 48 -15.55 -6.87 -9.79
CA ALA A 48 -15.83 -8.20 -9.27
C ALA A 48 -14.76 -8.64 -8.27
N GLU A 49 -13.48 -8.47 -8.59
CA GLU A 49 -12.38 -8.80 -7.69
C GLU A 49 -12.32 -7.87 -6.48
N GLU A 50 -12.60 -6.58 -6.67
CA GLU A 50 -12.74 -5.62 -5.57
C GLU A 50 -13.86 -6.02 -4.59
N SER A 51 -15.01 -6.47 -5.09
CA SER A 51 -16.11 -6.93 -4.23
C SER A 51 -15.78 -8.16 -3.38
N ARG A 52 -14.76 -8.94 -3.79
CA ARG A 52 -14.30 -10.14 -3.07
C ARG A 52 -13.29 -9.81 -1.97
N LEU A 53 -12.74 -8.60 -1.93
CA LEU A 53 -11.83 -8.17 -0.86
C LEU A 53 -12.59 -8.03 0.45
N THR A 54 -12.22 -8.85 1.42
CA THR A 54 -12.79 -8.79 2.76
C THR A 54 -12.19 -7.64 3.58
N ARG A 55 -12.82 -7.26 4.70
CA ARG A 55 -12.19 -6.32 5.66
C ARG A 55 -10.84 -6.83 6.17
N ALA A 56 -10.68 -8.14 6.32
CA ALA A 56 -9.42 -8.75 6.74
C ALA A 56 -8.33 -8.62 5.66
N ASP A 57 -8.71 -8.68 4.38
CA ASP A 57 -7.81 -8.48 3.24
C ASP A 57 -7.32 -7.02 3.22
N ARG A 58 -8.23 -6.05 3.38
CA ARG A 58 -7.87 -4.63 3.45
C ARG A 58 -6.89 -4.34 4.60
N GLY A 59 -7.13 -4.93 5.77
CA GLY A 59 -6.20 -4.84 6.89
C GLY A 59 -4.81 -5.43 6.58
N MET A 60 -4.74 -6.52 5.82
CA MET A 60 -3.49 -7.12 5.38
C MET A 60 -2.75 -6.27 4.35
N ILE A 61 -3.47 -5.67 3.39
CA ILE A 61 -2.89 -4.73 2.42
C ILE A 61 -2.27 -3.54 3.15
N ARG A 62 -2.98 -2.97 4.13
CA ARG A 62 -2.46 -1.87 4.95
C ARG A 62 -1.21 -2.28 5.74
N GLU A 63 -1.22 -3.47 6.36
CA GLU A 63 -0.03 -4.02 7.03
C GLU A 63 1.16 -4.13 6.06
N ALA A 64 0.94 -4.67 4.86
CA ALA A 64 1.97 -4.83 3.84
C ALA A 64 2.53 -3.49 3.35
N ILE A 65 1.66 -2.48 3.11
CA ILE A 65 2.08 -1.12 2.76
C ILE A 65 3.00 -0.55 3.84
N MET A 66 2.64 -0.70 5.11
CA MET A 66 3.46 -0.18 6.20
C MET A 66 4.81 -0.89 6.32
N ILE A 67 4.87 -2.20 6.06
CA ILE A 67 6.13 -2.96 6.02
C ILE A 67 7.00 -2.46 4.86
N ALA A 68 6.43 -2.35 3.66
CA ALA A 68 7.12 -1.90 2.46
C ALA A 68 7.64 -0.45 2.59
N ALA A 69 6.81 0.45 3.11
CA ALA A 69 7.17 1.85 3.34
C ALA A 69 8.33 1.98 4.32
N ARG A 70 8.32 1.21 5.42
CA ARG A 70 9.43 1.19 6.38
C ARG A 70 10.73 0.68 5.77
N THR A 71 10.67 -0.37 4.95
CA THR A 71 11.84 -0.90 4.24
C THR A 71 12.43 0.15 3.29
N ALA A 72 11.61 0.72 2.41
CA ALA A 72 12.05 1.74 1.45
C ALA A 72 12.59 3.01 2.14
N PHE A 73 11.94 3.44 3.23
CA PHE A 73 12.41 4.55 4.05
C PHE A 73 13.77 4.28 4.69
N GLY A 74 13.97 3.07 5.26
CA GLY A 74 15.26 2.65 5.79
C GLY A 74 16.38 2.64 4.74
N GLU A 75 16.02 2.40 3.49
CA GLU A 75 16.92 2.44 2.33
C GLU A 75 17.05 3.85 1.69
N SER A 76 16.44 4.88 2.30
CA SER A 76 16.47 6.27 1.80
C SER A 76 15.97 6.42 0.35
N ARG A 77 14.96 5.63 -0.03
CA ARG A 77 14.34 5.67 -1.36
C ARG A 77 12.81 5.67 -1.28
N GLN A 78 12.15 6.05 -2.39
CA GLN A 78 10.69 5.91 -2.49
C GLN A 78 10.30 4.43 -2.50
N MET A 79 9.16 4.14 -1.89
CA MET A 79 8.53 2.81 -2.00
C MET A 79 8.05 2.61 -3.44
N LEU A 80 8.27 1.42 -3.95
CA LEU A 80 7.83 0.97 -5.26
C LEU A 80 6.79 -0.16 -5.12
N PRO A 81 5.98 -0.43 -6.17
CA PRO A 81 5.09 -1.59 -6.20
C PRO A 81 5.78 -2.92 -5.84
N GLU A 82 7.04 -3.10 -6.22
CA GLU A 82 7.80 -4.30 -5.89
C GLU A 82 8.04 -4.48 -4.39
N ASP A 83 8.17 -3.39 -3.63
CA ASP A 83 8.28 -3.47 -2.17
C ASP A 83 6.99 -4.01 -1.54
N LEU A 84 5.84 -3.61 -2.07
CA LEU A 84 4.54 -4.11 -1.61
C LEU A 84 4.41 -5.61 -1.93
N MET A 85 4.82 -6.01 -3.13
CA MET A 85 4.87 -7.42 -3.54
C MET A 85 5.74 -8.22 -2.57
N PHE A 86 6.97 -7.77 -2.27
CA PHE A 86 7.85 -8.45 -1.32
C PHE A 86 7.29 -8.48 0.09
N ALA A 87 6.62 -7.41 0.55
CA ALA A 87 5.96 -7.39 1.86
C ALA A 87 4.86 -8.47 1.94
N LEU A 88 4.04 -8.62 0.90
CA LEU A 88 3.02 -9.67 0.82
C LEU A 88 3.63 -11.07 0.75
N GLN A 89 4.71 -11.28 -0.01
CA GLN A 89 5.45 -12.56 -0.02
C GLN A 89 6.01 -12.91 1.36
N ASN A 90 6.52 -11.93 2.09
CA ASN A 90 7.01 -12.13 3.45
C ASN A 90 5.87 -12.52 4.40
N ILE A 91 4.69 -11.89 4.26
CA ILE A 91 3.48 -12.27 5.00
C ILE A 91 3.04 -13.70 4.65
N ALA A 92 3.05 -14.06 3.36
CA ALA A 92 2.68 -15.38 2.87
C ALA A 92 3.61 -16.49 3.39
N ARG A 93 4.90 -16.18 3.59
CA ARG A 93 5.92 -17.12 4.08
C ARG A 93 6.06 -17.12 5.61
N ASP A 94 5.38 -16.24 6.34
CA ASP A 94 5.52 -16.12 7.79
C ASP A 94 4.83 -17.29 8.52
N ASN A 95 5.64 -18.31 8.83
CA ASN A 95 5.27 -19.46 9.64
C ASN A 95 5.68 -19.29 11.12
N SER A 96 5.94 -18.06 11.58
CA SER A 96 6.27 -17.82 12.98
C SER A 96 5.10 -18.13 13.92
N GLN A 97 5.43 -18.50 15.15
CA GLN A 97 4.46 -18.66 16.22
C GLN A 97 4.29 -17.33 16.96
N GLY A 98 3.05 -17.03 17.34
CA GLY A 98 2.73 -15.95 18.26
C GLY A 98 3.10 -16.29 19.71
N GLU A 99 2.93 -15.32 20.60
CA GLU A 99 3.27 -15.45 22.04
C GLU A 99 2.51 -16.58 22.75
N ASN A 100 1.34 -16.95 22.21
CA ASN A 100 0.49 -18.03 22.69
C ASN A 100 0.87 -19.42 22.13
N GLY A 101 1.95 -19.53 21.36
CA GLY A 101 2.41 -20.78 20.72
C GLY A 101 1.59 -21.20 19.50
N MET A 102 0.56 -20.44 19.11
CA MET A 102 -0.21 -20.68 17.89
C MET A 102 0.47 -20.01 16.70
N GLU A 103 0.18 -20.46 15.47
CA GLU A 103 0.67 -19.77 14.27
C GLU A 103 0.21 -18.30 14.29
N LYS A 104 1.16 -17.37 14.09
CA LYS A 104 0.90 -15.93 14.08
C LYS A 104 -0.10 -15.55 12.99
N ARG A 105 -0.04 -16.22 11.85
CA ARG A 105 -0.98 -16.07 10.73
C ARG A 105 -1.53 -17.43 10.34
N THR A 106 -2.82 -17.50 10.02
CA THR A 106 -3.47 -18.74 9.58
C THR A 106 -3.02 -19.10 8.16
N ALA A 107 -3.12 -20.39 7.81
CA ALA A 107 -2.83 -20.85 6.44
C ALA A 107 -3.66 -20.11 5.36
N ALA A 108 -4.94 -19.80 5.64
CA ALA A 108 -5.79 -19.03 4.73
C ALA A 108 -5.26 -17.61 4.51
N ARG A 109 -4.79 -16.94 5.57
CA ARG A 109 -4.18 -15.60 5.45
C ARG A 109 -2.88 -15.64 4.65
N ARG A 110 -2.05 -16.67 4.85
CA ARG A 110 -0.83 -16.87 4.06
C ARG A 110 -1.14 -17.07 2.58
N SER A 111 -2.10 -17.95 2.26
CA SER A 111 -2.55 -18.19 0.88
C SER A 111 -3.06 -16.91 0.21
N ARG A 112 -3.84 -16.11 0.96
CA ARG A 112 -4.40 -14.86 0.43
C ARG A 112 -3.32 -13.81 0.14
N ALA A 113 -2.28 -13.73 0.97
CA ALA A 113 -1.13 -12.86 0.73
C ALA A 113 -0.33 -13.29 -0.51
N GLU A 114 -0.18 -14.60 -0.74
CA GLU A 114 0.48 -15.14 -1.93
C GLU A 114 -0.27 -14.74 -3.20
N GLU A 115 -1.59 -14.92 -3.25
CA GLU A 115 -2.45 -14.51 -4.38
C GLU A 115 -2.29 -13.01 -4.71
N MET A 116 -2.31 -12.14 -3.69
CA MET A 116 -2.13 -10.70 -3.89
C MET A 116 -0.73 -10.34 -4.39
N SER A 117 0.30 -11.05 -3.90
CA SER A 117 1.67 -10.90 -4.39
C SER A 117 1.80 -11.32 -5.86
N GLU A 118 1.16 -12.43 -6.24
CA GLU A 118 1.17 -12.90 -7.63
C GLU A 118 0.48 -11.91 -8.56
N ALA A 119 -0.64 -11.31 -8.14
CA ALA A 119 -1.29 -10.24 -8.90
C ALA A 119 -0.39 -9.02 -9.09
N LEU A 120 0.31 -8.59 -8.02
CA LEU A 120 1.25 -7.46 -8.09
C LEU A 120 2.45 -7.72 -9.00
N ARG A 121 2.86 -8.99 -9.19
CA ARG A 121 4.00 -9.32 -10.04
C ARG A 121 3.87 -8.74 -11.44
N MET A 122 2.65 -8.69 -11.98
CA MET A 122 2.37 -8.06 -13.28
C MET A 122 2.86 -6.62 -13.36
N PHE A 123 2.80 -5.86 -12.27
CA PHE A 123 3.22 -4.46 -12.22
C PHE A 123 4.71 -4.27 -11.88
N THR A 124 5.46 -5.36 -11.69
CA THR A 124 6.87 -5.34 -11.29
C THR A 124 7.82 -5.89 -12.35
N GLU A 125 7.28 -6.66 -13.30
CA GLU A 125 8.05 -7.34 -14.35
C GLU A 125 7.58 -6.91 -15.75
N GLY A 126 8.41 -7.14 -16.77
CA GLY A 126 8.06 -6.84 -18.15
C GLY A 126 7.79 -5.36 -18.43
N PHE A 127 6.92 -5.09 -19.41
CA PHE A 127 6.60 -3.74 -19.85
C PHE A 127 5.81 -2.95 -18.79
N GLU A 128 4.85 -3.60 -18.11
CA GLU A 128 4.15 -2.96 -17.00
C GLU A 128 5.10 -2.58 -15.87
N GLY A 129 6.08 -3.42 -15.54
CA GLY A 129 7.15 -3.11 -14.59
C GLY A 129 7.93 -1.85 -14.95
N GLU A 130 8.32 -1.67 -16.21
CA GLU A 130 9.02 -0.46 -16.67
C GLU A 130 8.17 0.82 -16.51
N LEU A 131 6.84 0.69 -16.59
CA LEU A 131 5.92 1.82 -16.48
C LEU A 131 5.57 2.17 -15.02
N PHE A 132 5.29 1.16 -14.21
CA PHE A 132 4.72 1.32 -12.87
C PHE A 132 5.72 1.12 -11.73
N ASN A 133 6.76 0.29 -11.90
CA ASN A 133 7.74 -0.02 -10.86
C ASN A 133 8.92 0.97 -10.86
N ARG A 134 8.63 2.28 -10.83
CA ARG A 134 9.64 3.34 -10.86
C ARG A 134 9.31 4.46 -9.87
N PRO A 135 10.34 5.14 -9.32
CA PRO A 135 10.11 6.29 -8.46
C PRO A 135 9.28 7.36 -9.19
N GLY A 136 8.32 7.93 -8.48
CA GLY A 136 7.55 9.07 -8.95
C GLY A 136 8.37 10.35 -8.88
N THR A 137 8.26 11.18 -9.91
CA THR A 137 8.73 12.57 -9.85
C THR A 137 7.57 13.44 -9.41
N PRO A 138 7.72 14.25 -8.34
CA PRO A 138 6.75 15.29 -8.05
C PRO A 138 6.56 16.18 -9.28
N TRP A 139 5.33 16.58 -9.55
CA TRP A 139 5.10 17.63 -10.54
C TRP A 139 5.94 18.85 -10.16
N PRO A 140 6.61 19.51 -11.12
CA PRO A 140 7.27 20.77 -10.84
C PRO A 140 6.22 21.72 -10.25
N GLU A 141 6.59 22.44 -9.19
CA GLU A 141 5.75 23.48 -8.62
C GLU A 141 5.39 24.42 -9.77
N ALA A 142 4.11 24.42 -10.16
CA ALA A 142 3.64 25.33 -11.17
C ALA A 142 3.67 26.71 -10.51
N ASP A 143 4.76 27.44 -10.72
CA ASP A 143 4.83 28.87 -10.43
C ASP A 143 3.70 29.54 -11.23
N GLY A 144 2.55 29.71 -10.59
CA GLY A 144 1.44 30.54 -11.06
C GLY A 144 1.80 32.02 -11.02
N HIS A 145 3.03 32.37 -11.40
CA HIS A 145 3.50 33.73 -11.52
C HIS A 145 4.33 33.91 -12.80
N ASP A 146 3.69 33.70 -13.95
CA ASP A 146 4.06 34.48 -15.13
C ASP A 146 2.78 34.89 -15.90
N ARG A 147 2.35 36.11 -15.56
CA ARG A 147 1.61 37.12 -16.35
C ARG A 147 0.21 36.84 -16.91
#